data_AF-A0A7S2J4P2-F1
#
_entry.id   AF-A0A7S2J4P2-F1
#
_cell.length_a   1.000
_cell.length_b   1.000
_cell.length_c   1.000
_cell.angle_alpha   90.00
_cell.angle_beta   90.00
_cell.angle_gamma   90.00
#
_symmetry.space_group_name_H-M   'P 1'
#
loop_
_entity.id
_entity.type
_entity.pdbx_description
1 polymer ?
#
loop_
_entity_poly.entity_id
_entity_poly.type
_entity_poly.pdbx_seq_one_letter_code
_entity_poly.pdbx_strand_id
1 'polypeptide(L)'
;SHEDILVKLIRLAATTLQRDDLELLFLGQTTGLFFKGQPMILYGSTLLSYCVAFSLKRAVKTIFECWATTPAMNDVIDPNNYHGRSACHLTGMLPIHVAVVNGLQGMYDFLVDLPGIQDCVPLRSHALTTTSNGTWGHLDPLGLATMLGDQRMFKHILRRRATVLWKWGPVTSYQMTLEGIDSAGSSDNDVMELIARGDSKYETRHMLDDSFLDGLIHKLFLQKWNAYGRKMWLVTRILSFFYIGNLIVQSQSLKFLHAKYSAQCFLARNAPDRRLRPDNEFCKPFSSEEDGGTNMYL
;
A
#
# COMPACT_ATOMS: atom_id res chain seq x y z
N SER A 1 -14.59 -11.08 35.74
CA SER A 1 -13.54 -11.42 34.77
C SER A 1 -12.45 -10.34 34.78
N HIS A 2 -11.29 -10.55 34.16
CA HIS A 2 -10.26 -9.49 34.05
C HIS A 2 -10.78 -8.25 33.29
N GLU A 3 -11.70 -8.41 32.34
CA GLU A 3 -12.36 -7.30 31.64
C GLU A 3 -13.20 -6.43 32.59
N ASP A 4 -13.90 -7.01 33.56
CA ASP A 4 -14.69 -6.24 34.53
C ASP A 4 -13.81 -5.33 35.40
N ILE A 5 -12.60 -5.81 35.73
CA ILE A 5 -11.61 -5.03 36.49
C ILE A 5 -11.12 -3.87 35.64
N LEU A 6 -10.81 -4.13 34.37
CA LEU A 6 -10.39 -3.09 33.42
C LEU A 6 -11.47 -2.02 33.23
N VAL A 7 -12.74 -2.42 33.07
CA VAL A 7 -13.88 -1.49 32.96
C VAL A 7 -13.99 -0.60 34.21
N LYS A 8 -13.82 -1.17 35.41
CA LYS A 8 -13.80 -0.39 36.66
C LYS A 8 -12.63 0.59 36.71
N LEU A 9 -11.43 0.15 36.29
CA LEU A 9 -10.24 0.99 36.25
C LEU A 9 -10.40 2.15 35.27
N ILE A 10 -10.97 1.91 34.07
CA ILE A 10 -11.24 2.96 33.08
C ILE A 10 -12.18 4.01 33.65
N ARG A 11 -13.27 3.59 34.29
CA ARG A 11 -14.24 4.51 34.91
C ARG A 11 -13.61 5.31 36.05
N LEU A 12 -12.83 4.65 36.89
CA LEU A 12 -12.13 5.30 37.98
C LEU A 12 -11.14 6.34 37.43
N ALA A 13 -10.32 5.95 36.44
CA ALA A 13 -9.37 6.83 35.79
C ALA A 13 -10.04 8.08 35.20
N ALA A 14 -11.16 7.90 34.49
CA ALA A 14 -11.92 9.00 33.90
C ALA A 14 -12.46 10.01 34.95
N THR A 15 -12.70 9.56 36.20
CA THR A 15 -13.19 10.43 37.29
C THR A 15 -12.08 11.03 38.14
N THR A 16 -10.92 10.39 38.24
CA THR A 16 -9.88 10.76 39.22
C THR A 16 -8.67 11.45 38.60
N LEU A 17 -8.32 11.15 37.35
CA LEU A 17 -7.10 11.69 36.73
C LEU A 17 -7.35 13.08 36.12
N GLN A 18 -6.29 13.89 36.10
CA GLN A 18 -6.26 15.13 35.35
C GLN A 18 -6.13 14.85 33.84
N ARG A 19 -6.41 15.87 33.02
CA ARG A 19 -6.39 15.75 31.54
C ARG A 19 -5.04 15.22 31.03
N ASP A 20 -3.93 15.76 31.53
CA ASP A 20 -2.59 15.39 31.04
C ASP A 20 -2.26 13.91 31.35
N ASP A 21 -2.65 13.43 32.53
CA ASP A 21 -2.47 12.03 32.92
C ASP A 21 -3.37 11.09 32.09
N LEU A 22 -4.58 11.54 31.74
CA LEU A 22 -5.49 10.81 30.84
C LEU A 22 -4.93 10.74 29.42
N GLU A 23 -4.39 11.84 28.90
CA GLU A 23 -3.72 11.87 27.60
C GLU A 23 -2.56 10.87 27.59
N LEU A 24 -1.70 10.87 28.63
CA LEU A 24 -0.60 9.92 28.74
C LEU A 24 -1.06 8.47 28.85
N LEU A 25 -2.14 8.20 29.59
CA LEU A 25 -2.66 6.83 29.77
C LEU A 25 -3.25 6.25 28.47
N PHE A 26 -4.04 7.03 27.74
CA PHE A 26 -4.77 6.54 26.58
C PHE A 26 -4.01 6.70 25.26
N LEU A 27 -3.22 7.77 25.12
CA LEU A 27 -2.35 8.00 23.95
C LEU A 27 -0.93 7.46 24.16
N GLY A 28 -0.60 7.02 25.38
CA GLY A 28 0.66 6.36 25.69
C GLY A 28 0.92 5.20 24.74
N GLN A 29 2.11 5.20 24.15
CA GLN A 29 2.52 4.21 23.16
C GLN A 29 3.61 3.30 23.68
N THR A 30 3.46 2.01 23.45
CA THR A 30 4.49 1.03 23.76
C THR A 30 5.62 1.09 22.72
N THR A 31 6.80 1.61 23.09
CA THR A 31 7.95 1.82 22.18
C THR A 31 9.14 0.86 22.41
N GLY A 32 9.00 -0.10 23.33
CA GLY A 32 10.07 -1.05 23.66
C GLY A 32 10.42 -2.03 22.52
N LEU A 33 11.63 -2.60 22.56
CA LEU A 33 12.12 -3.54 21.55
C LEU A 33 11.19 -4.77 21.37
N PHE A 34 10.58 -5.22 22.47
CA PHE A 34 9.57 -6.27 22.49
C PHE A 34 8.38 -5.99 21.57
N PHE A 35 7.98 -4.71 21.43
CA PHE A 35 6.82 -4.29 20.65
C PHE A 35 7.13 -4.09 19.16
N LYS A 36 8.40 -4.13 18.76
CA LYS A 36 8.82 -3.96 17.36
C LYS A 36 8.75 -5.26 16.54
N GLY A 37 8.71 -6.41 17.19
CA GLY A 37 8.65 -7.72 16.53
C GLY A 37 7.22 -8.20 16.26
N GLN A 38 7.05 -9.07 15.27
CA GLN A 38 5.83 -9.89 15.17
C GLN A 38 5.78 -10.90 16.32
N PRO A 39 4.60 -11.21 16.89
CA PRO A 39 3.27 -10.72 16.52
C PRO A 39 2.89 -9.36 17.15
N MET A 40 3.71 -8.84 18.08
CA MET A 40 3.35 -7.71 18.92
C MET A 40 3.08 -6.42 18.13
N ILE A 41 3.82 -6.21 17.04
CA ILE A 41 3.63 -5.07 16.13
C ILE A 41 2.21 -5.02 15.52
N LEU A 42 1.54 -6.18 15.40
CA LEU A 42 0.21 -6.31 14.79
C LEU A 42 -0.93 -5.94 15.76
N TYR A 43 -0.65 -5.84 17.05
CA TYR A 43 -1.62 -5.41 18.06
C TYR A 43 -1.72 -3.88 18.21
N GLY A 44 -0.84 -3.15 17.51
CA GLY A 44 -0.69 -1.70 17.66
C GLY A 44 0.09 -1.33 18.93
N SER A 45 0.21 -0.02 19.20
CA SER A 45 0.97 0.49 20.35
C SER A 45 0.12 1.16 21.44
N THR A 46 -1.14 1.47 21.14
CA THR A 46 -2.04 2.21 22.05
C THR A 46 -2.93 1.28 22.86
N LEU A 47 -3.36 1.73 24.04
CA LEU A 47 -4.26 0.96 24.92
C LEU A 47 -5.54 0.53 24.20
N LEU A 48 -6.13 1.44 23.41
CA LEU A 48 -7.32 1.12 22.63
C LEU A 48 -7.05 0.03 21.58
N SER A 49 -5.90 0.08 20.89
CA SER A 49 -5.51 -0.94 19.93
C SER A 49 -5.40 -2.32 20.58
N TYR A 50 -4.84 -2.41 21.78
CA TYR A 50 -4.81 -3.67 22.54
C TYR A 50 -6.21 -4.14 22.93
N CYS A 51 -7.07 -3.24 23.40
CA CYS A 51 -8.46 -3.60 23.72
C CYS A 51 -9.19 -4.18 22.49
N VAL A 52 -8.91 -3.64 21.31
CA VAL A 52 -9.42 -4.15 20.03
C VAL A 52 -8.80 -5.50 19.68
N ALA A 53 -7.47 -5.64 19.73
CA ALA A 53 -6.76 -6.87 19.42
C ALA A 53 -7.21 -8.06 20.29
N PHE A 54 -7.52 -7.81 21.57
CA PHE A 54 -8.02 -8.83 22.50
C PHE A 54 -9.55 -8.96 22.52
N SER A 55 -10.26 -8.30 21.59
CA SER A 55 -11.72 -8.36 21.47
C SER A 55 -12.50 -7.94 22.74
N LEU A 56 -11.97 -6.99 23.52
CA LEU A 56 -12.57 -6.51 24.78
C LEU A 56 -13.69 -5.49 24.51
N LYS A 57 -14.82 -5.97 23.99
CA LYS A 57 -15.94 -5.11 23.56
C LYS A 57 -16.47 -4.20 24.67
N ARG A 58 -16.55 -4.67 25.92
CA ARG A 58 -17.11 -3.86 27.02
C ARG A 58 -16.12 -2.79 27.45
N ALA A 59 -14.83 -3.09 27.45
CA ALA A 59 -13.79 -2.11 27.72
C ALA A 59 -13.80 -1.00 26.65
N VAL A 60 -13.80 -1.37 25.37
CA VAL A 60 -13.89 -0.40 24.26
C VAL A 60 -15.15 0.45 24.38
N LYS A 61 -16.32 -0.17 24.59
CA LYS A 61 -17.58 0.56 24.77
C LYS A 61 -17.49 1.56 25.94
N THR A 62 -16.95 1.12 27.07
CA THR A 62 -16.81 1.97 28.26
C THR A 62 -15.88 3.14 28.00
N ILE A 63 -14.79 2.93 27.25
CA ILE A 63 -13.87 4.00 26.86
C ILE A 63 -14.60 5.07 26.04
N PHE A 64 -15.35 4.67 25.00
CA PHE A 64 -16.14 5.60 24.18
C PHE A 64 -17.29 6.25 24.96
N GLU A 65 -17.96 5.52 25.85
CA GLU A 65 -18.98 6.09 26.75
C GLU A 65 -18.36 7.15 27.67
N CYS A 66 -17.21 6.86 28.29
CA CYS A 66 -16.49 7.80 29.15
C CYS A 66 -15.99 9.03 28.39
N TRP A 67 -15.61 8.88 27.11
CA TRP A 67 -15.30 10.00 26.23
C TRP A 67 -16.51 10.90 26.09
N ALA A 68 -17.61 10.38 25.56
CA ALA A 68 -18.82 11.17 25.30
C ALA A 68 -19.35 11.90 26.54
N THR A 69 -19.25 11.30 27.73
CA THR A 69 -19.77 11.90 28.97
C THR A 69 -18.83 12.89 29.65
N THR A 70 -17.51 12.76 29.45
CA THR A 70 -16.52 13.49 30.26
C THR A 70 -15.84 14.58 29.42
N PRO A 71 -16.07 15.87 29.72
CA PRO A 71 -15.51 16.97 28.92
C PRO A 71 -13.97 16.99 28.91
N ALA A 72 -13.32 16.52 29.99
CA ALA A 72 -11.86 16.40 30.04
C ALA A 72 -11.29 15.33 29.07
N MET A 73 -12.11 14.39 28.63
CA MET A 73 -11.72 13.24 27.81
C MET A 73 -12.19 13.39 26.35
N ASN A 74 -13.21 14.21 26.09
CA ASN A 74 -13.75 14.51 24.76
C ASN A 74 -12.70 15.05 23.78
N ASP A 75 -11.75 15.88 24.23
CA ASP A 75 -10.70 16.44 23.37
C ASP A 75 -9.49 15.50 23.19
N VAL A 76 -9.38 14.44 24.00
CA VAL A 76 -8.19 13.59 24.07
C VAL A 76 -8.16 12.62 22.89
N ILE A 77 -9.30 12.02 22.59
CA ILE A 77 -9.48 11.13 21.44
C ILE A 77 -10.75 11.57 20.72
N ASP A 78 -10.55 12.41 19.71
CA ASP A 78 -11.62 12.76 18.78
C ASP A 78 -11.74 11.61 17.76
N PRO A 79 -12.89 10.89 17.72
CA PRO A 79 -13.16 9.85 16.72
C PRO A 79 -13.06 10.39 15.28
N ASN A 80 -13.28 11.69 15.10
CA ASN A 80 -13.32 12.40 13.83
C ASN A 80 -11.93 12.95 13.43
N ASN A 81 -11.04 13.14 14.40
CA ASN A 81 -9.64 13.52 14.21
C ASN A 81 -8.69 12.35 14.54
N TYR A 82 -9.10 11.15 14.11
CA TYR A 82 -8.34 9.90 14.22
C TYR A 82 -7.01 9.92 13.46
N HIS A 83 -6.72 10.98 12.72
CA HIS A 83 -5.66 11.06 11.72
C HIS A 83 -4.23 11.23 12.27
N GLY A 84 -4.04 11.59 13.55
CA GLY A 84 -2.69 11.90 14.06
C GLY A 84 -2.32 11.31 15.42
N ARG A 85 -3.16 11.51 16.45
CA ARG A 85 -2.78 11.19 17.85
C ARG A 85 -3.03 9.75 18.27
N SER A 86 -4.08 9.13 17.72
CA SER A 86 -4.50 7.76 18.06
C SER A 86 -3.81 6.69 17.20
N ALA A 87 -3.10 7.09 16.15
CA ALA A 87 -2.36 6.19 15.28
C ALA A 87 -1.06 5.72 15.96
N CYS A 88 -0.75 4.43 15.78
CA CYS A 88 0.51 3.87 16.26
C CYS A 88 1.70 4.56 15.57
N HIS A 89 2.65 5.13 16.30
CA HIS A 89 3.82 5.79 15.70
C HIS A 89 4.73 4.82 14.95
N LEU A 90 4.75 3.55 15.37
CA LEU A 90 5.59 2.51 14.75
C LEU A 90 5.02 2.01 13.42
N THR A 91 3.70 1.93 13.31
CA THR A 91 3.01 1.26 12.18
C THR A 91 2.06 2.15 11.40
N GLY A 92 1.72 3.33 11.94
CA GLY A 92 0.62 4.17 11.48
C GLY A 92 -0.78 3.55 11.66
N MET A 93 -0.89 2.35 12.23
CA MET A 93 -2.17 1.65 12.34
C MET A 93 -3.11 2.32 13.34
N LEU A 94 -4.38 2.32 12.96
CA LEU A 94 -5.49 2.73 13.81
C LEU A 94 -6.11 1.49 14.44
N PRO A 95 -6.86 1.63 15.54
CA PRO A 95 -7.60 0.53 16.14
C PRO A 95 -8.44 -0.29 15.13
N ILE A 96 -9.06 0.35 14.13
CA ILE A 96 -9.79 -0.37 13.07
C ILE A 96 -8.89 -1.23 12.18
N HIS A 97 -7.68 -0.75 11.88
CA HIS A 97 -6.67 -1.52 11.15
C HIS A 97 -6.21 -2.73 11.95
N VAL A 98 -6.07 -2.58 13.28
CA VAL A 98 -5.71 -3.70 14.17
C VAL A 98 -6.80 -4.78 14.17
N ALA A 99 -8.08 -4.41 14.13
CA ALA A 99 -9.16 -5.38 13.99
C ALA A 99 -9.05 -6.18 12.67
N VAL A 100 -8.71 -5.51 11.56
CA VAL A 100 -8.52 -6.14 10.25
C VAL A 100 -7.31 -7.06 10.23
N VAL A 101 -6.16 -6.60 10.73
CA VAL A 101 -4.90 -7.37 10.74
C VAL A 101 -5.02 -8.67 11.53
N ASN A 102 -5.79 -8.64 12.62
CA ASN A 102 -6.03 -9.81 13.46
C ASN A 102 -7.25 -10.64 12.99
N GLY A 103 -7.91 -10.28 11.87
CA GLY A 103 -9.05 -11.03 11.33
C GLY A 103 -10.32 -10.98 12.19
N LEU A 104 -10.46 -9.97 13.06
CA LEU A 104 -11.53 -9.86 14.05
C LEU A 104 -12.82 -9.25 13.49
N GLN A 105 -13.57 -10.01 12.69
CA GLN A 105 -14.80 -9.53 12.01
C GLN A 105 -15.83 -8.94 12.97
N GLY A 106 -16.12 -9.64 14.08
CA GLY A 106 -17.11 -9.18 15.04
C GLY A 106 -16.67 -7.98 15.88
N MET A 107 -15.38 -7.65 15.91
CA MET A 107 -14.86 -6.41 16.51
C MET A 107 -14.86 -5.28 15.47
N TYR A 108 -14.56 -5.58 14.21
CA TYR A 108 -14.70 -4.63 13.11
C TYR A 108 -16.12 -4.08 13.01
N ASP A 109 -17.13 -4.96 13.00
CA ASP A 109 -18.54 -4.54 12.98
C ASP A 109 -18.90 -3.69 14.19
N PHE A 110 -18.43 -4.10 15.36
CA PHE A 110 -18.66 -3.35 16.60
C PHE A 110 -18.07 -1.94 16.52
N LEU A 111 -16.86 -1.78 15.99
CA LEU A 111 -16.22 -0.47 15.85
C LEU A 111 -16.92 0.42 14.82
N VAL A 112 -17.36 -0.15 13.70
CA VAL A 112 -18.11 0.59 12.66
C VAL A 112 -19.47 1.02 13.17
N ASP A 113 -20.10 0.24 14.03
CA ASP A 113 -21.44 0.50 14.55
C ASP A 113 -21.47 1.49 15.73
N LEU A 114 -20.31 1.83 16.30
CA LEU A 114 -20.24 2.77 17.41
C LEU A 114 -20.73 4.18 17.00
N PRO A 115 -21.61 4.80 17.80
CA PRO A 115 -22.10 6.15 17.53
C PRO A 115 -20.93 7.15 17.63
N GLY A 116 -20.79 8.02 16.63
CA GLY A 116 -19.68 8.98 16.50
C GLY A 116 -18.56 8.53 15.57
N ILE A 117 -18.46 7.23 15.24
CA ILE A 117 -17.49 6.73 14.25
C ILE A 117 -18.13 6.62 12.85
N GLN A 118 -19.46 6.59 12.75
CA GLN A 118 -20.19 6.35 11.49
C GLN A 118 -19.92 7.38 10.39
N ASP A 119 -19.70 8.65 10.75
CA ASP A 119 -19.32 9.73 9.81
C ASP A 119 -17.79 9.78 9.55
N CYS A 120 -17.03 8.96 10.28
CA CYS A 120 -15.59 9.07 10.46
C CYS A 120 -14.83 7.79 10.16
N VAL A 121 -15.50 6.68 9.84
CA VAL A 121 -14.88 5.54 9.16
C VAL A 121 -14.45 6.09 7.82
N PRO A 122 -13.19 6.47 7.67
CA PRO A 122 -12.76 6.96 6.39
C PRO A 122 -12.73 5.71 5.53
N LEU A 123 -13.57 5.72 4.51
CA LEU A 123 -13.30 5.10 3.22
C LEU A 123 -12.03 5.69 2.56
N ARG A 124 -11.11 6.26 3.37
CA ARG A 124 -9.96 7.03 2.94
C ARG A 124 -8.71 6.50 3.61
N SER A 125 -7.70 6.42 2.76
CA SER A 125 -6.43 5.77 2.96
C SER A 125 -5.61 6.51 4.01
N HIS A 126 -5.32 5.86 5.14
CA HIS A 126 -4.45 6.43 6.17
C HIS A 126 -3.01 6.00 5.97
N ALA A 127 -2.09 6.95 6.14
CA ALA A 127 -0.65 6.68 6.11
C ALA A 127 -0.33 5.60 7.15
N LEU A 128 -0.10 4.39 6.70
CA LEU A 128 0.63 3.42 7.50
C LEU A 128 2.12 3.77 7.35
N THR A 129 2.92 3.51 8.37
CA THR A 129 4.37 3.70 8.32
C THR A 129 5.01 2.36 8.60
N THR A 130 6.09 2.01 7.90
CA THR A 130 6.81 0.76 8.17
C THR A 130 8.21 1.03 8.66
N THR A 131 8.63 0.24 9.62
CA THR A 131 10.04 -0.06 9.85
C THR A 131 10.57 -1.07 8.84
N SER A 132 11.58 -0.61 8.11
CA SER A 132 12.70 -1.29 7.44
C SER A 132 12.53 -2.07 6.12
N ASN A 133 11.40 -2.65 5.70
CA ASN A 133 11.39 -3.48 4.47
C ASN A 133 10.18 -3.33 3.51
N GLY A 134 9.41 -2.25 3.59
CA GLY A 134 8.36 -1.98 2.59
C GLY A 134 7.25 -1.13 3.17
N THR A 135 6.97 0.00 2.54
CA THR A 135 6.00 1.00 2.98
C THR A 135 4.60 0.38 2.95
N TRP A 136 3.98 0.15 4.12
CA TRP A 136 2.53 0.05 4.21
C TRP A 136 2.07 1.44 3.78
N GLY A 137 1.61 1.61 2.54
CA GLY A 137 1.24 2.93 2.03
C GLY A 137 0.04 3.49 2.79
N HIS A 138 -0.52 4.58 2.26
CA HIS A 138 -1.85 5.00 2.69
C HIS A 138 -2.84 3.86 2.36
N LEU A 139 -3.27 3.09 3.37
CA LEU A 139 -4.05 1.87 3.16
C LEU A 139 -5.38 1.99 3.90
N ASP A 140 -6.45 1.79 3.16
CA ASP A 140 -7.78 1.57 3.71
C ASP A 140 -7.85 0.25 4.48
N PRO A 141 -8.80 0.07 5.42
CA PRO A 141 -9.09 -1.24 6.01
C PRO A 141 -9.30 -2.34 4.96
N LEU A 142 -9.90 -1.98 3.82
CA LEU A 142 -10.08 -2.88 2.68
C LEU A 142 -8.76 -3.18 1.94
N GLY A 143 -7.95 -2.15 1.68
CA GLY A 143 -6.62 -2.30 1.08
C GLY A 143 -5.69 -3.13 1.98
N LEU A 144 -5.77 -2.96 3.29
CA LEU A 144 -5.01 -3.73 4.28
C LEU A 144 -5.42 -5.20 4.28
N ALA A 145 -6.72 -5.52 4.25
CA ALA A 145 -7.19 -6.90 4.10
C ALA A 145 -6.66 -7.53 2.80
N THR A 146 -6.58 -6.74 1.73
CA THR A 146 -6.02 -7.16 0.43
C THR A 146 -4.53 -7.45 0.51
N MET A 147 -3.76 -6.54 1.09
CA MET A 147 -2.31 -6.69 1.25
C MET A 147 -1.93 -7.87 2.18
N LEU A 148 -2.81 -8.24 3.11
CA LEU A 148 -2.65 -9.43 3.94
C LEU A 148 -3.08 -10.72 3.22
N GLY A 149 -3.91 -10.63 2.18
CA GLY A 149 -4.50 -11.80 1.52
C GLY A 149 -5.65 -12.44 2.30
N ASP A 150 -6.24 -11.75 3.28
CA ASP A 150 -7.35 -12.28 4.08
C ASP A 150 -8.68 -12.17 3.32
N GLN A 151 -9.01 -13.22 2.58
CA GLN A 151 -10.24 -13.34 1.81
C GLN A 151 -11.50 -13.25 2.69
N ARG A 152 -11.45 -13.71 3.94
CA ARG A 152 -12.62 -13.71 4.84
C ARG A 152 -12.92 -12.31 5.32
N MET A 153 -11.90 -11.59 5.81
CA MET A 153 -12.05 -10.20 6.24
C MET A 153 -12.41 -9.29 5.07
N PHE A 154 -11.74 -9.47 3.92
CA PHE A 154 -12.06 -8.69 2.72
C PHE A 154 -13.53 -8.87 2.28
N LYS A 155 -14.01 -10.11 2.19
CA LYS A 155 -15.41 -10.43 1.88
C LYS A 155 -16.38 -9.81 2.90
N HIS A 156 -16.01 -9.85 4.18
CA HIS A 156 -16.80 -9.28 5.26
C HIS A 156 -16.96 -7.77 5.13
N ILE A 157 -15.85 -7.05 4.94
CA ILE A 157 -15.83 -5.60 4.72
C ILE A 157 -16.64 -5.22 3.48
N LEU A 158 -16.49 -5.94 2.38
CA LEU A 158 -17.22 -5.67 1.15
C LEU A 158 -18.72 -5.88 1.29
N ARG A 159 -19.15 -6.96 1.95
CA ARG A 159 -20.56 -7.21 2.24
C ARG A 159 -21.15 -6.14 3.16
N ARG A 160 -20.35 -5.61 4.08
CA ARG A 160 -20.76 -4.50 4.95
C ARG A 160 -20.95 -3.19 4.18
N ARG A 161 -20.12 -2.93 3.15
CA ARG A 161 -20.23 -1.77 2.26
C ARG A 161 -21.33 -1.92 1.18
N ALA A 162 -21.81 -3.13 0.92
CA ALA A 162 -22.82 -3.40 -0.10
C ALA A 162 -24.24 -3.09 0.41
N THR A 163 -25.05 -2.44 -0.43
CA THR A 163 -26.46 -2.16 -0.16
C THR A 163 -27.35 -3.06 -1.02
N VAL A 164 -28.48 -3.50 -0.46
CA VAL A 164 -29.46 -4.28 -1.22
C VAL A 164 -30.34 -3.30 -2.00
N LEU A 165 -30.29 -3.36 -3.34
CA LEU A 165 -31.14 -2.54 -4.19
C LEU A 165 -32.57 -3.06 -4.20
N TRP A 166 -32.72 -4.35 -4.49
CA TRP A 166 -34.00 -5.03 -4.55
C TRP A 166 -33.83 -6.52 -4.34
N LYS A 167 -34.93 -7.16 -3.91
CA LYS A 167 -35.03 -8.60 -3.73
C LYS A 167 -36.33 -9.08 -4.36
N TRP A 168 -36.22 -10.02 -5.30
CA TRP A 168 -37.34 -10.66 -5.96
C TRP A 168 -37.23 -12.19 -5.80
N GLY A 169 -37.96 -12.73 -4.82
CA GLY A 169 -37.89 -14.16 -4.50
C GLY A 169 -36.45 -14.62 -4.18
N PRO A 170 -35.87 -15.56 -4.95
CA PRO A 170 -34.48 -16.01 -4.77
C PRO A 170 -33.42 -15.06 -5.36
N VAL A 171 -33.81 -14.06 -6.16
CA VAL A 171 -32.88 -13.14 -6.82
C VAL A 171 -32.72 -11.88 -5.98
N THR A 172 -31.49 -11.56 -5.60
CA THR A 172 -31.12 -10.31 -4.92
C THR A 172 -30.17 -9.50 -5.78
N SER A 173 -30.42 -8.21 -5.88
CA SER A 173 -29.49 -7.26 -6.49
C SER A 173 -28.80 -6.46 -5.41
N TYR A 174 -27.48 -6.42 -5.50
CA TYR A 174 -26.62 -5.65 -4.61
C TYR A 174 -26.02 -4.48 -5.40
N GLN A 175 -26.00 -3.30 -4.79
CA GLN A 175 -25.18 -2.18 -5.20
C GLN A 175 -23.95 -2.13 -4.30
N MET A 176 -22.79 -1.92 -4.91
CA MET A 176 -21.54 -1.90 -4.20
C MET A 176 -20.70 -0.73 -4.71
N THR A 177 -20.15 0.04 -3.78
CA THR A 177 -19.24 1.14 -4.12
C THR A 177 -17.90 0.56 -4.57
N LEU A 178 -17.38 1.05 -5.69
CA LEU A 178 -16.06 0.66 -6.21
C LEU A 178 -14.93 1.58 -5.70
N GLU A 179 -15.25 2.50 -4.78
CA GLU A 179 -14.27 3.37 -4.12
C GLU A 179 -13.27 2.54 -3.32
N GLY A 180 -11.97 2.80 -3.55
CA GLY A 180 -10.87 2.02 -2.98
C GLY A 180 -10.65 0.65 -3.64
N ILE A 181 -11.52 0.23 -4.57
CA ILE A 181 -11.37 -1.03 -5.31
C ILE A 181 -10.79 -0.75 -6.70
N ASP A 182 -11.44 0.16 -7.42
CA ASP A 182 -11.08 0.55 -8.77
C ASP A 182 -10.01 1.64 -8.76
N SER A 183 -8.92 1.41 -9.50
CA SER A 183 -7.80 2.33 -9.77
C SER A 183 -8.16 3.69 -10.41
N ALA A 184 -9.43 4.00 -10.63
CA ALA A 184 -9.90 5.31 -11.07
C ALA A 184 -10.05 6.32 -9.91
N GLY A 185 -9.86 5.87 -8.67
CA GLY A 185 -9.88 6.70 -7.48
C GLY A 185 -8.66 7.64 -7.38
N SER A 186 -8.70 8.53 -6.38
CA SER A 186 -7.57 9.42 -6.05
C SER A 186 -6.58 8.79 -5.05
N SER A 187 -6.82 7.54 -4.64
CA SER A 187 -6.02 6.81 -3.67
C SER A 187 -4.95 5.97 -4.37
N ASP A 188 -3.69 6.27 -4.07
CA ASP A 188 -2.61 5.31 -4.31
C ASP A 188 -2.85 4.12 -3.34
N ASN A 189 -2.78 2.87 -3.81
CA ASN A 189 -3.10 1.62 -3.08
C ASN A 189 -4.55 1.11 -3.16
N ASP A 190 -5.24 1.33 -4.27
CA ASP A 190 -6.52 0.64 -4.53
C ASP A 190 -6.35 -0.88 -4.61
N VAL A 191 -7.39 -1.65 -4.30
CA VAL A 191 -7.36 -3.12 -4.27
C VAL A 191 -6.80 -3.71 -5.58
N MET A 192 -7.26 -3.22 -6.74
CA MET A 192 -6.77 -3.72 -8.03
C MET A 192 -5.28 -3.45 -8.24
N GLU A 193 -4.78 -2.32 -7.77
CA GLU A 193 -3.36 -1.98 -7.86
C GLU A 193 -2.53 -2.88 -6.94
N LEU A 194 -2.98 -3.07 -5.69
CA LEU A 194 -2.31 -3.92 -4.70
C LEU A 194 -2.19 -5.38 -5.15
N ILE A 195 -3.22 -5.91 -5.81
CA ILE A 195 -3.20 -7.27 -6.38
C ILE A 195 -2.27 -7.34 -7.60
N ALA A 196 -2.29 -6.32 -8.46
CA ALA A 196 -1.49 -6.30 -9.69
C ALA A 196 0.00 -5.98 -9.46
N ARG A 197 0.37 -5.46 -8.29
CA ARG A 197 1.75 -5.09 -7.94
C ARG A 197 2.71 -6.29 -8.01
N GLY A 198 3.87 -6.07 -8.63
CA GLY A 198 4.89 -7.11 -8.86
C GLY A 198 5.64 -7.59 -7.62
N ASP A 199 5.52 -6.87 -6.51
CA ASP A 199 6.08 -7.17 -5.18
C ASP A 199 5.03 -7.73 -4.20
N SER A 200 3.77 -7.88 -4.64
CA SER A 200 2.70 -8.42 -3.79
C SER A 200 2.96 -9.86 -3.34
N LYS A 201 2.50 -10.18 -2.13
CA LYS A 201 2.58 -11.52 -1.55
C LYS A 201 1.77 -12.52 -2.37
N TYR A 202 2.12 -13.80 -2.27
CA TYR A 202 1.40 -14.88 -2.96
C TYR A 202 -0.08 -14.90 -2.56
N GLU A 203 -0.37 -14.71 -1.28
CA GLU A 203 -1.72 -14.67 -0.71
C GLU A 203 -2.56 -13.53 -1.31
N THR A 204 -1.96 -12.36 -1.52
CA THR A 204 -2.60 -11.22 -2.16
C THR A 204 -2.91 -11.49 -3.63
N ARG A 205 -1.98 -12.13 -4.37
CA ARG A 205 -2.23 -12.52 -5.78
C ARG A 205 -3.30 -13.58 -5.91
N HIS A 206 -3.38 -14.50 -4.95
CA HIS A 206 -4.42 -15.52 -4.89
C HIS A 206 -5.83 -14.91 -4.70
N MET A 207 -5.94 -13.64 -4.29
CA MET A 207 -7.23 -12.94 -4.30
C MET A 207 -7.77 -12.67 -5.71
N LEU A 208 -6.92 -12.69 -6.74
CA LEU A 208 -7.33 -12.48 -8.13
C LEU A 208 -8.23 -13.60 -8.66
N ASP A 209 -8.01 -14.83 -8.21
CA ASP A 209 -8.83 -15.99 -8.59
C ASP A 209 -10.26 -15.87 -8.05
N ASP A 210 -10.45 -15.04 -7.02
CA ASP A 210 -11.72 -14.59 -6.46
C ASP A 210 -12.80 -15.69 -6.36
N SER A 211 -12.40 -16.84 -5.82
CA SER A 211 -13.31 -17.95 -5.52
C SER A 211 -14.31 -17.60 -4.42
N PHE A 212 -14.10 -16.50 -3.69
CA PHE A 212 -14.87 -16.14 -2.51
C PHE A 212 -15.95 -15.07 -2.77
N LEU A 213 -15.89 -14.28 -3.86
CA LEU A 213 -16.94 -13.34 -4.30
C LEU A 213 -17.46 -13.65 -5.72
N ASP A 214 -17.61 -14.93 -6.07
CA ASP A 214 -18.17 -15.36 -7.35
C ASP A 214 -17.44 -14.75 -8.58
N GLY A 215 -16.14 -14.50 -8.44
CA GLY A 215 -15.28 -13.93 -9.46
C GLY A 215 -15.53 -12.45 -9.76
N LEU A 216 -16.07 -11.66 -8.83
CA LEU A 216 -16.29 -10.21 -8.99
C LEU A 216 -15.01 -9.47 -9.44
N ILE A 217 -13.90 -9.63 -8.71
CA ILE A 217 -12.62 -8.96 -9.00
C ILE A 217 -12.10 -9.43 -10.36
N HIS A 218 -12.16 -10.74 -10.61
CA HIS A 218 -11.75 -11.31 -11.88
C HIS A 218 -12.57 -10.73 -13.06
N LYS A 219 -13.89 -10.64 -12.92
CA LYS A 219 -14.80 -10.04 -13.91
C LYS A 219 -14.51 -8.55 -14.14
N LEU A 220 -14.20 -7.80 -13.09
CA LEU A 220 -13.81 -6.39 -13.20
C LEU A 220 -12.51 -6.22 -14.01
N PHE A 221 -11.48 -7.03 -13.72
CA PHE A 221 -10.26 -7.06 -14.53
C PHE A 221 -10.54 -7.42 -15.98
N LEU A 222 -11.37 -8.44 -16.23
CA LEU A 222 -11.72 -8.88 -17.57
C LEU A 222 -12.47 -7.78 -18.35
N GLN A 223 -13.40 -7.08 -17.70
CA GLN A 223 -14.15 -5.98 -18.30
C GLN A 223 -13.23 -4.82 -18.68
N LYS A 224 -12.32 -4.40 -17.79
CA LYS A 224 -11.32 -3.36 -18.09
C LYS A 224 -10.35 -3.79 -19.18
N TRP A 225 -9.91 -5.05 -19.17
CA TRP A 225 -9.02 -5.60 -20.19
C TRP A 225 -9.67 -5.58 -21.57
N ASN A 226 -10.93 -6.00 -21.68
CA ASN A 226 -11.67 -6.03 -22.93
C ASN A 226 -12.01 -4.63 -23.46
N ALA A 227 -12.33 -3.68 -22.56
CA ALA A 227 -12.66 -2.32 -22.95
C ALA A 227 -11.42 -1.51 -23.39
N TYR A 228 -10.34 -1.56 -22.60
CA TYR A 228 -9.18 -0.67 -22.76
C TYR A 228 -7.86 -1.42 -22.87
N GLY A 229 -7.64 -2.42 -22.00
CA GLY A 229 -6.35 -3.09 -21.85
C GLY A 229 -5.82 -3.71 -23.15
N ARG A 230 -6.67 -4.41 -23.91
CA ARG A 230 -6.28 -5.08 -25.15
C ARG A 230 -5.82 -4.10 -26.23
N LYS A 231 -6.53 -2.98 -26.38
CA LYS A 231 -6.18 -1.94 -27.37
C LYS A 231 -4.88 -1.24 -27.00
N MET A 232 -4.76 -0.82 -25.74
CA MET A 232 -3.55 -0.16 -25.24
C MET A 232 -2.33 -1.10 -25.32
N TRP A 233 -2.48 -2.36 -24.92
CA TRP A 233 -1.41 -3.35 -25.00
C TRP A 233 -0.94 -3.56 -26.44
N LEU A 234 -1.85 -3.69 -27.40
CA LEU A 234 -1.50 -3.83 -28.82
C LEU A 234 -0.71 -2.62 -29.32
N VAL A 235 -1.18 -1.40 -29.03
CA VAL A 235 -0.51 -0.16 -29.44
C VAL A 235 0.89 -0.07 -28.83
N THR A 236 1.03 -0.30 -27.51
CA THR A 236 2.33 -0.28 -26.83
C THR A 236 3.29 -1.33 -27.40
N ARG A 237 2.79 -2.52 -27.77
CA ARG A 237 3.62 -3.55 -28.41
C ARG A 237 4.08 -3.14 -29.80
N ILE A 238 3.21 -2.56 -30.62
CA ILE A 238 3.58 -2.05 -31.96
C ILE A 238 4.63 -0.94 -31.82
N LEU A 239 4.43 0.02 -30.91
CA LEU A 239 5.40 1.09 -30.64
C LEU A 239 6.76 0.54 -30.17
N SER A 240 6.75 -0.47 -29.30
CA SER A 240 7.98 -1.12 -28.82
C SER A 240 8.73 -1.80 -29.96
N PHE A 241 8.03 -2.52 -30.85
CA PHE A 241 8.64 -3.14 -32.03
C PHE A 241 9.24 -2.10 -32.98
N PHE A 242 8.55 -0.98 -33.21
CA PHE A 242 9.07 0.11 -34.03
C PHE A 242 10.33 0.74 -33.41
N TYR A 243 10.33 0.97 -32.10
CA TYR A 243 11.49 1.51 -31.37
C TYR A 243 12.71 0.59 -31.45
N ILE A 244 12.53 -0.70 -31.14
CA ILE A 244 13.60 -1.70 -31.22
C ILE A 244 14.09 -1.86 -32.66
N GLY A 245 13.19 -1.85 -33.65
CA GLY A 245 13.54 -1.90 -35.06
C GLY A 245 14.46 -0.75 -35.48
N ASN A 246 14.12 0.49 -35.09
CA ASN A 246 14.96 1.66 -35.36
C ASN A 246 16.34 1.56 -34.69
N LEU A 247 16.40 1.11 -33.43
CA LEU A 247 17.67 0.90 -32.74
C LEU A 247 18.55 -0.15 -33.44
N ILE A 248 17.97 -1.25 -33.92
CA ILE A 248 18.70 -2.27 -34.67
C ILE A 248 19.26 -1.67 -35.97
N VAL A 249 18.46 -0.92 -36.72
CA VAL A 249 18.92 -0.29 -37.98
C VAL A 249 20.06 0.69 -37.73
N GLN A 250 19.96 1.53 -36.69
CA GLN A 250 21.04 2.44 -36.30
C GLN A 250 22.31 1.68 -35.88
N SER A 251 22.17 0.61 -35.09
CA SER A 251 23.29 -0.24 -34.68
C SER A 251 24.00 -0.89 -35.88
N GLN A 252 23.24 -1.41 -36.85
CA GLN A 252 23.81 -2.01 -38.05
C GLN A 252 24.49 -0.96 -38.95
N SER A 253 23.90 0.24 -39.06
CA SER A 253 24.48 1.35 -39.82
C SER A 253 25.81 1.81 -39.22
N LEU A 254 25.91 1.89 -37.88
CA LEU A 254 27.16 2.19 -37.17
C LEU A 254 28.23 1.12 -37.40
N LYS A 255 27.87 -0.17 -37.35
CA LYS A 255 28.79 -1.28 -37.66
C LYS A 255 29.31 -1.20 -39.10
N PHE A 256 28.43 -0.89 -40.06
CA PHE A 256 28.81 -0.74 -41.46
C PHE A 256 29.73 0.47 -41.67
N LEU A 257 29.43 1.60 -41.00
CA LEU A 257 30.27 2.80 -41.04
C LEU A 257 31.67 2.50 -40.47
N HIS A 258 31.75 1.83 -39.31
CA HIS A 258 33.01 1.43 -38.69
C HIS A 258 33.83 0.50 -39.59
N ALA A 259 33.18 -0.50 -40.23
CA ALA A 259 33.85 -1.37 -41.20
C ALA A 259 34.40 -0.59 -42.40
N LYS A 260 33.68 0.41 -42.89
CA LYS A 260 34.10 1.27 -44.00
C LYS A 260 35.32 2.14 -43.62
N TYR A 261 35.30 2.77 -42.44
CA TYR A 261 36.44 3.56 -41.94
C TYR A 261 37.67 2.67 -41.68
N SER A 262 37.50 1.49 -41.09
CA SER A 262 38.59 0.53 -40.88
C SER A 262 39.23 0.08 -42.19
N ALA A 263 38.43 -0.20 -43.23
CA ALA A 263 38.91 -0.56 -44.56
C ALA A 263 39.67 0.59 -45.25
N GLN A 264 39.20 1.85 -45.11
CA GLN A 264 39.90 3.02 -45.63
C GLN A 264 41.26 3.25 -44.95
N CYS A 265 41.34 3.10 -43.62
CA CYS A 265 42.61 3.17 -42.90
C CYS A 265 43.59 2.06 -43.31
N PHE A 266 43.10 0.84 -43.58
CA PHE A 266 43.93 -0.27 -44.05
C PHE A 266 44.48 -0.01 -45.47
N LEU A 267 43.65 0.52 -46.38
CA LEU A 267 44.08 0.90 -47.72
C LEU A 267 45.07 2.08 -47.71
N ALA A 268 44.87 3.08 -46.83
CA ALA A 268 45.81 4.18 -46.65
C ALA A 268 47.17 3.72 -46.11
N ARG A 269 47.20 2.68 -45.27
CA ARG A 269 48.44 2.09 -44.73
C ARG A 269 49.21 1.23 -45.74
N ASN A 270 48.50 0.60 -46.68
CA ASN A 270 49.09 -0.26 -47.71
C ASN A 270 49.29 0.43 -49.07
N ALA A 271 48.99 1.72 -49.18
CA ALA A 271 49.32 2.50 -50.36
C ALA A 271 50.86 2.58 -50.49
N PRO A 272 51.44 2.17 -51.63
CA PRO A 272 52.88 2.21 -51.83
C PRO A 272 53.35 3.67 -51.87
N ASP A 273 54.16 4.01 -50.88
CA ASP A 273 54.71 5.34 -50.62
C ASP A 273 55.46 5.90 -51.86
N ARG A 274 54.89 6.95 -52.47
CA ARG A 274 55.67 7.99 -53.15
C ARG A 274 55.69 9.23 -52.25
N ARG A 275 56.57 9.17 -51.26
CA ARG A 275 57.29 10.24 -50.55
C ARG A 275 56.52 11.55 -50.34
N LEU A 276 56.17 11.81 -49.08
CA LEU A 276 56.71 12.90 -48.24
C LEU A 276 55.90 12.99 -46.93
N ARG A 277 56.56 12.75 -45.79
CA ARG A 277 56.14 13.20 -44.43
C ARG A 277 56.38 14.71 -44.29
N PRO A 278 55.87 15.42 -43.24
CA PRO A 278 54.99 15.03 -42.11
C PRO A 278 53.68 15.89 -42.13
N ASP A 279 52.58 15.55 -41.46
CA ASP A 279 52.30 15.84 -40.06
C ASP A 279 51.15 14.95 -39.58
N ASN A 280 51.46 14.12 -38.58
CA ASN A 280 50.53 13.18 -37.99
C ASN A 280 49.75 13.85 -36.85
N GLU A 281 48.53 14.33 -37.12
CA GLU A 281 47.57 14.62 -36.05
C GLU A 281 46.18 13.99 -36.23
N PHE A 282 45.84 13.45 -37.41
CA PHE A 282 44.45 13.08 -37.71
C PHE A 282 44.03 11.62 -37.44
N CYS A 283 44.91 10.80 -36.87
CA CYS A 283 44.59 9.39 -36.57
C CYS A 283 45.09 9.00 -35.17
N LYS A 284 44.50 9.59 -34.13
CA LYS A 284 44.48 8.93 -32.82
C LYS A 284 43.28 7.96 -32.79
N PRO A 285 43.49 6.67 -32.49
CA PRO A 285 42.38 5.78 -32.21
C PRO A 285 41.65 6.28 -30.96
N PHE A 286 40.33 6.14 -30.95
CA PHE A 286 39.52 6.37 -29.76
C PHE A 286 39.93 5.32 -28.71
N SER A 287 40.85 5.68 -27.83
CA SER A 287 41.21 4.89 -26.66
C SER A 287 40.02 4.92 -25.70
N SER A 288 39.48 3.75 -25.41
CA SER A 288 38.64 3.50 -24.24
C SER A 288 39.44 3.87 -22.98
N GLU A 289 39.10 5.01 -22.37
CA GLU A 289 39.44 5.31 -20.98
C GLU A 289 38.53 4.46 -20.08
N GLU A 290 38.99 3.25 -19.76
CA GLU A 290 38.73 2.63 -18.46
C GLU A 290 39.93 2.93 -17.56
N ASP A 291 39.67 3.67 -16.47
CA ASP A 291 40.30 3.62 -15.14
C ASP A 291 40.54 5.01 -14.54
N GLY A 292 39.62 5.41 -13.66
CA GLY A 292 39.72 6.66 -12.88
C GLY A 292 38.58 6.87 -11.88
N GLY A 293 38.04 5.78 -11.30
CA GLY A 293 37.03 5.84 -10.25
C GLY A 293 37.65 6.25 -8.91
N THR A 294 37.76 7.56 -8.71
CA THR A 294 38.14 8.18 -7.44
C THR A 294 37.02 8.02 -6.41
N ASN A 295 37.34 7.47 -5.24
CA ASN A 295 36.59 7.62 -4.00
C ASN A 295 36.30 9.10 -3.71
N MET A 296 35.05 9.47 -3.42
CA MET A 296 34.63 10.33 -2.28
C MET A 296 33.22 10.91 -2.46
N TYR A 297 32.34 10.55 -1.52
CA TYR A 297 31.25 11.31 -0.88
C TYR A 297 30.33 12.22 -1.72
N LEU A 298 29.06 11.79 -1.87
CA LEU A 298 27.91 12.28 -1.08
C LEU A 298 26.70 11.35 -1.28
#